data_AF-A0A1F9YU56-F1
#
_entry.id   AF-A0A1F9YU56-F1
#
_cell.length_a   1.000
_cell.length_b   1.000
_cell.length_c   1.000
_cell.angle_alpha   90.00
_cell.angle_beta   90.00
_cell.angle_gamma   90.00
#
_symmetry.space_group_name_H-M   'P 1'
#
loop_
_entity.id
_entity.type
_entity.pdbx_description
1 polymer ?
#
loop_
_entity_poly.entity_id
_entity_poly.type
_entity_poly.pdbx_seq_one_letter_code
_entity_poly.pdbx_strand_id
1 'polypeptide(L)' 'MEDKELIEKIRLVKEKNGYTLYDLSRKIDIQVPTLERWLKTGRINKVYAKIVKERLGIV' A
#
# COMPACT_ATOMS: atom_id res chain seq x y z
N MET A 1 -14.32 1.68 -0.78
CA MET A 1 -14.00 1.29 -2.16
C MET A 1 -13.13 0.06 -2.06
N GLU A 2 -13.52 -1.05 -2.70
CA GLU A 2 -12.66 -2.22 -2.80
C GLU A 2 -11.67 -1.98 -3.94
N ASP A 3 -10.48 -1.48 -3.62
CA ASP A 3 -9.39 -1.31 -4.57
C ASP A 3 -8.43 -2.52 -4.48
N LYS A 4 -8.97 -3.72 -4.75
CA LYS A 4 -8.19 -4.96 -4.74
C LYS A 4 -6.97 -4.86 -5.66
N GLU A 5 -7.12 -4.19 -6.80
CA GLU A 5 -6.03 -3.94 -7.74
C GLU A 5 -4.89 -3.13 -7.10
N LEU A 6 -5.18 -2.08 -6.33
CA LEU A 6 -4.15 -1.29 -5.68
C LEU A 6 -3.43 -2.10 -4.60
N ILE A 7 -4.16 -2.93 -3.84
CA ILE A 7 -3.57 -3.82 -2.84
C ILE A 7 -2.62 -4.83 -3.48
N GLU A 8 -3.00 -5.42 -4.62
CA GLU A 8 -2.14 -6.31 -5.38
C GLU A 8 -0.90 -5.57 -5.92
N LYS A 9 -1.04 -4.35 -6.43
CA LYS A 9 0.12 -3.54 -6.85
C LYS A 9 1.06 -3.22 -5.67
N ILE A 10 0.53 -2.93 -4.49
CA ILE A 10 1.34 -2.72 -3.26
C ILE A 10 2.11 -4.01 -2.91
N ARG A 11 1.45 -5.18 -2.98
CA ARG A 11 2.11 -6.48 -2.75
C ARG A 11 3.23 -6.73 -3.76
N LEU A 12 2.98 -6.50 -5.04
CA LEU A 12 4.00 -6.64 -6.09
C LEU A 12 5.18 -5.69 -5.87
N VAL A 13 4.92 -4.43 -5.50
CA VAL A 13 5.98 -3.47 -5.17
C VAL A 13 6.79 -3.93 -3.97
N LYS A 14 6.12 -4.49 -2.95
CA LYS A 14 6.77 -5.07 -1.77
C LYS A 14 7.71 -6.20 -2.16
N GLU A 15 7.21 -7.18 -2.91
CA GLU A 15 7.98 -8.37 -3.30
C GLU A 15 9.11 -8.02 -4.27
N LYS A 16 8.84 -7.20 -5.30
CA LYS A 16 9.82 -6.82 -6.32
C LYS A 16 11.02 -6.07 -5.74
N ASN A 17 10.80 -5.26 -4.70
CA ASN A 17 11.86 -4.49 -4.05
C ASN A 17 12.39 -5.15 -2.77
N GLY A 18 11.86 -6.31 -2.37
CA GLY A 18 12.21 -6.95 -1.10
C GLY A 18 11.88 -6.12 0.14
N TYR A 19 10.89 -5.24 0.06
CA TYR A 19 10.54 -4.34 1.16
C TYR A 19 9.82 -5.06 2.30
N THR A 20 10.13 -4.67 3.53
CA THR A 20 9.30 -5.01 4.69
C THR A 20 8.08 -4.08 4.76
N LEU A 21 7.12 -4.42 5.63
CA LEU A 21 6.01 -3.49 5.92
C LEU A 21 6.49 -2.19 6.56
N TYR A 22 7.61 -2.24 7.30
CA TYR A 22 8.24 -1.07 7.89
C TYR A 22 8.82 -0.16 6.81
N ASP A 23 9.50 -0.72 5.80
CA ASP A 23 10.05 0.06 4.69
C ASP A 23 8.95 0.73 3.87
N LEU A 24 7.87 -0.02 3.58
CA LEU A 24 6.69 0.55 2.95
C LEU A 24 6.11 1.68 3.80
N SER A 25 5.92 1.45 5.09
CA SER A 25 5.41 2.44 6.04
C SER A 25 6.21 3.75 5.98
N ARG A 26 7.54 3.67 5.95
CA ARG A 26 8.43 4.83 5.81
C ARG A 26 8.33 5.52 4.45
N LYS A 27 8.13 4.76 3.37
CA LYS A 27 8.09 5.28 2.00
C LYS A 27 6.79 6.02 1.67
N ILE A 28 5.66 5.49 2.12
CA ILE A 28 4.33 6.08 1.88
C ILE A 28 3.82 6.94 3.04
N ASP A 29 4.59 7.03 4.12
CA ASP A 29 4.26 7.78 5.35
C ASP A 29 2.96 7.30 6.01
N ILE A 30 2.81 5.98 6.15
CA ILE A 30 1.62 5.33 6.72
C ILE A 30 2.04 4.32 7.76
N GLN A 31 1.35 4.28 8.90
CA GLN A 31 1.69 3.34 9.98
C GLN A 31 1.55 1.87 9.54
N VAL A 32 2.46 1.01 10.00
CA VAL A 32 2.47 -0.44 9.73
C VAL A 32 1.12 -1.12 10.00
N PRO A 33 0.41 -0.87 11.12
CA PRO A 33 -0.89 -1.52 11.38
C PRO A 33 -1.96 -1.18 10.35
N THR A 34 -1.89 0.02 9.77
CA THR A 34 -2.80 0.46 8.71
C THR A 34 -2.53 -0.32 7.42
N LEU A 35 -1.25 -0.49 7.06
CA LEU A 35 -0.81 -1.31 5.95
C LEU A 35 -1.22 -2.78 6.13
N GLU A 36 -1.03 -3.35 7.32
CA GLU A 36 -1.46 -4.72 7.65
C GLU A 36 -2.97 -4.89 7.47
N ARG A 37 -3.76 -3.94 7.99
CA ARG A 37 -5.22 -3.96 7.82
C ARG A 37 -5.60 -3.95 6.35
N TRP A 38 -4.97 -3.13 5.53
CA TRP A 38 -5.27 -3.06 4.09
C TRP A 38 -4.91 -4.35 3.37
N LEU A 39 -3.73 -4.91 3.64
CA LEU A 39 -3.27 -6.16 3.05
C LEU A 39 -4.11 -7.37 3.50
N LYS A 40 -4.67 -7.33 4.71
CA LYS A 40 -5.55 -8.39 5.25
C LYS A 40 -6.98 -8.26 4.76
N THR A 41 -7.52 -7.04 4.70
CA THR A 41 -8.94 -6.79 4.36
C THR A 41 -9.18 -6.50 2.88
N GLY A 42 -8.12 -6.21 2.11
CA GLY A 42 -8.23 -5.81 0.71
C GLY A 42 -8.89 -4.45 0.50
N ARG A 43 -8.97 -3.62 1.55
CA ARG A 43 -9.72 -2.35 1.55
C ARG A 43 -8.82 -1.18 1.88
N ILE A 44 -8.89 -0.15 1.06
CA ILE A 44 -8.22 1.13 1.25
C ILE A 44 -9.21 2.27 0.95
N ASN A 45 -9.11 3.37 1.68
CA ASN A 45 -9.95 4.55 1.41
C ASN A 45 -9.38 5.32 0.21
N LYS A 46 -10.24 5.97 -0.59
CA LYS A 46 -9.88 6.79 -1.75
C LYS A 46 -8.80 7.84 -1.46
N VAL A 47 -8.84 8.48 -0.29
CA VAL A 47 -7.82 9.47 0.13
C VAL A 47 -6.44 8.80 0.22
N TYR A 48 -6.35 7.69 0.95
CA TYR A 48 -5.12 6.93 1.09
C TYR A 48 -4.68 6.28 -0.21
N ALA A 49 -5.62 5.78 -1.02
CA ALA A 49 -5.34 5.20 -2.32
C ALA A 49 -4.63 6.20 -3.23
N LYS A 50 -5.08 7.46 -3.24
CA LYS A 50 -4.42 8.53 -3.99
C LYS A 50 -2.99 8.77 -3.52
N ILE A 51 -2.79 8.91 -2.21
CA ILE A 51 -1.47 9.13 -1.61
C ILE A 51 -0.51 7.98 -1.95
N VAL A 52 -0.97 6.74 -1.81
CA VAL A 52 -0.15 5.55 -2.10
C VAL A 52 0.24 5.50 -3.57
N LYS A 53 -0.71 5.80 -4.48
CA LYS A 53 -0.44 5.86 -5.92
C LYS A 53 0.62 6.91 -6.25
N GLU A 54 0.50 8.11 -5.69
CA GLU A 54 1.46 9.20 -5.88
C GLU A 54 2.85 8.84 -5.31
N ARG A 55 2.91 8.26 -4.10
CA ARG A 55 4.17 7.91 -3.44
C ARG A 55 4.89 6.71 -4.04
N LEU A 56 4.15 5.72 -4.52
CA LEU A 56 4.70 4.51 -5.14
C LEU A 56 4.86 4.65 -6.67
N GLY A 57 4.42 5.76 -7.26
CA GLY A 57 4.43 5.96 -8.72
C GLY A 57 3.52 4.98 -9.46
N ILE A 58 2.43 4.54 -8.82
CA ILE A 58 1.47 3.61 -9.40
C ILE A 58 0.40 4.42 -10.14
N VAL A 59 0.48 4.45 -11.47
CA VAL A 59 -0.53 5.04 -12.37
C VAL A 59 -1.71 4.09 -12.54
#